data_AF-A0A0X8CJ50-F1
#
_entry.id   AF-A0A0X8CJ50-F1
#
_cell.length_a   1.000
_cell.length_b   1.000
_cell.length_c   1.000
_cell.angle_alpha   90.00
_cell.angle_beta   90.00
_cell.angle_gamma   90.00
#
_symmetry.space_group_name_H-M   'P 1'
#
loop_
_entity.id
_entity.type
_entity.pdbx_description
1 polymer ?
#
loop_
_entity_poly.entity_id
_entity_poly.type
_entity_poly.pdbx_seq_one_letter_code
_entity_poly.pdbx_strand_id
1 'polypeptide(L)' 'MKDMQAQAEKLRTEAAECALIRDLATAPHKRELFNRLAEHLNTLAGEVEKAIANGTETRA' A
#
# COMPACT_ATOMS: atom_id res chain seq x y z
N MET A 1 -3.28 -12.07 -13.14
CA MET A 1 -2.43 -10.90 -12.80
C MET A 1 -3.24 -9.62 -12.67
N LYS A 2 -4.28 -9.38 -13.49
CA LYS A 2 -5.16 -8.20 -13.36
C LYS A 2 -5.80 -8.07 -11.98
N ASP A 3 -6.18 -9.19 -11.36
CA ASP A 3 -6.74 -9.22 -10.00
C ASP A 3 -5.72 -8.75 -8.95
N MET A 4 -4.45 -9.13 -9.13
CA MET A 4 -3.35 -8.72 -8.27
C MET A 4 -2.98 -7.24 -8.50
N GLN A 5 -3.04 -6.76 -9.74
CA GLN A 5 -2.86 -5.32 -10.04
C GLN A 5 -3.95 -4.48 -9.37
N ALA A 6 -5.22 -4.87 -9.50
CA ALA A 6 -6.33 -4.20 -8.84
C ALA A 6 -6.16 -4.20 -7.32
N GLN A 7 -5.67 -5.31 -6.74
CA GLN A 7 -5.38 -5.39 -5.31
C GLN A 7 -4.23 -4.44 -4.90
N ALA A 8 -3.15 -4.34 -5.70
CA ALA A 8 -2.06 -3.42 -5.44
C ALA A 8 -2.49 -1.94 -5.52
N GLU A 9 -3.33 -1.60 -6.50
CA GLU A 9 -3.92 -0.26 -6.64
C GLU A 9 -4.82 0.10 -5.45
N LYS A 10 -5.62 -0.87 -4.99
CA LYS A 10 -6.46 -0.68 -3.79
C LYS A 10 -5.59 -0.41 -2.56
N LEU A 11 -4.55 -1.21 -2.32
CA LEU A 11 -3.63 -1.03 -1.20
C LEU A 11 -2.94 0.34 -1.24
N ARG A 12 -2.54 0.83 -2.42
CA ARG A 12 -1.99 2.17 -2.59
C ARG A 12 -2.99 3.28 -2.28
N THR A 13 -4.23 3.08 -2.70
CA THR A 13 -5.31 4.03 -2.42
C THR A 13 -5.53 4.14 -0.91
N GLU A 14 -5.65 3.00 -0.22
CA GLU A 14 -5.79 2.96 1.23
C GLU A 14 -4.56 3.56 1.95
N ALA A 15 -3.35 3.35 1.41
CA ALA A 15 -2.12 3.95 1.95
C ALA A 15 -2.13 5.48 1.82
N ALA A 16 -2.58 6.00 0.67
CA ALA A 16 -2.72 7.44 0.43
C ALA A 16 -3.78 8.07 1.33
N GLU A 17 -4.91 7.39 1.55
CA GLU A 17 -5.93 7.80 2.50
C GLU A 17 -5.38 7.85 3.94
N CYS A 18 -4.62 6.83 4.35
CA CYS A 18 -3.97 6.83 5.67
C CYS A 18 -2.95 7.97 5.81
N ALA A 19 -2.15 8.25 4.78
CA ALA A 19 -1.21 9.37 4.77
C ALA A 19 -1.94 10.72 4.89
N LEU A 20 -3.06 10.89 4.18
CA LEU A 20 -3.89 12.10 4.30
C LEU A 20 -4.45 12.27 5.71
N ILE A 21 -4.94 11.18 6.33
CA ILE A 21 -5.45 11.23 7.72
C ILE A 21 -4.32 11.58 8.69
N ARG A 22 -3.11 11.04 8.51
CA ARG A 22 -1.93 11.43 9.31
C ARG A 22 -1.68 12.93 9.18
N ASP A 23 -1.70 13.46 7.96
CA ASP A 23 -1.38 14.86 7.72
C ASP A 23 -2.43 15.81 8.32
N LEU A 24 -3.71 15.39 8.31
CA LEU A 24 -4.83 16.13 8.90
C LEU A 24 -5.03 15.91 10.40
N ALA A 25 -4.50 14.83 10.97
CA ALA A 25 -4.67 14.54 12.39
C ALA A 25 -3.97 15.61 13.23
N THR A 26 -4.58 16.05 14.32
CA THR A 26 -3.96 16.98 15.30
C THR A 26 -3.37 16.23 16.49
N ALA A 27 -3.91 15.05 16.81
CA ALA A 27 -3.44 14.22 17.91
C ALA A 27 -2.21 13.38 17.50
N PRO A 28 -1.11 13.42 18.27
CA PRO A 28 0.16 12.76 17.89
C PRO A 28 0.04 11.24 17.78
N HIS A 29 -0.69 10.58 18.69
CA HIS A 29 -0.91 9.13 18.62
C HIS A 29 -1.68 8.71 17.36
N LYS A 30 -2.63 9.55 16.91
CA LYS A 30 -3.40 9.31 15.69
C LYS A 30 -2.50 9.45 14.46
N ARG A 31 -1.67 10.50 14.42
CA ARG A 31 -0.66 10.68 13.35
C ARG A 31 0.23 9.45 13.22
N GLU A 32 0.79 9.00 14.35
CA GLU A 32 1.72 7.87 14.35
C GLU A 32 1.05 6.57 13.87
N LEU A 33 -0.16 6.28 14.33
CA LEU A 33 -0.91 5.11 13.88
C LEU A 33 -1.14 5.12 12.37
N PHE A 34 -1.66 6.24 11.84
CA PHE A 34 -1.94 6.35 10.41
C PHE A 34 -0.67 6.42 9.55
N ASN A 35 0.45 6.90 10.09
CA ASN A 35 1.74 6.81 9.43
C ASN A 35 2.17 5.35 9.25
N ARG A 36 2.15 4.56 10.33
CA ARG A 36 2.51 3.13 10.29
C ARG A 36 1.60 2.35 9.35
N LEU A 37 0.29 2.64 9.35
CA LEU A 37 -0.66 2.03 8.42
C LEU A 37 -0.31 2.35 6.96
N ALA A 38 -0.02 3.61 6.63
CA ALA A 38 0.39 3.99 5.28
C ALA A 38 1.69 3.29 4.84
N GLU A 39 2.67 3.17 5.73
CA GLU A 39 3.94 2.47 5.46
C GLU A 39 3.71 0.97 5.20
N HIS A 40 2.90 0.31 6.02
CA HIS A 40 2.59 -1.12 5.87
C HIS A 40 1.82 -1.39 4.58
N LEU A 41 0.82 -0.57 4.26
CA LEU A 41 0.02 -0.74 3.04
C LEU A 41 0.86 -0.54 1.78
N ASN A 42 1.78 0.44 1.77
CA ASN A 42 2.73 0.63 0.68
C ASN A 42 3.69 -0.55 0.53
N THR A 43 4.16 -1.11 1.66
CA THR A 43 5.03 -2.29 1.65
C THR A 43 4.30 -3.48 1.01
N LEU A 44 3.06 -3.75 1.45
CA LEU A 44 2.25 -4.84 0.92
C LEU A 44 1.92 -4.64 -0.57
N ALA A 45 1.61 -3.41 -1.00
CA ALA A 45 1.41 -3.11 -2.42
C ALA A 45 2.66 -3.43 -3.24
N GLY A 46 3.84 -3.05 -2.75
CA GLY A 46 5.11 -3.36 -3.40
C GLY A 46 5.42 -4.87 -3.46
N GLU A 47 5.03 -5.64 -2.45
CA GLU A 47 5.16 -7.10 -2.49
C GLU A 47 4.23 -7.73 -3.54
N VAL A 48 3.00 -7.25 -3.66
CA VAL A 48 2.06 -7.70 -4.68
C VAL A 48 2.61 -7.40 -6.08
N GLU A 49 3.19 -6.23 -6.30
CA GLU A 49 3.83 -5.88 -7.58
C GLU A 49 5.05 -6.72 -7.90
N LYS A 50 5.90 -6.99 -6.89
CA LYS A 50 7.04 -7.91 -7.06
C LYS A 50 6.56 -9.31 -7.41
N ALA A 51 5.51 -9.80 -6.76
CA ALA A 51 4.90 -11.08 -7.11
C ALA A 51 4.34 -11.07 -8.54
N ILE A 52 3.80 -9.93 -8.99
CA ILE A 52 3.35 -9.77 -10.36
C ILE A 52 4.54 -9.87 -11.34
N ALA A 53 5.62 -9.14 -11.08
CA ALA A 53 6.83 -9.13 -11.90
C ALA A 53 7.47 -10.54 -11.99
N ASN A 54 7.68 -11.18 -10.84
CA ASN A 54 8.27 -12.51 -10.77
C ASN A 54 7.37 -13.60 -11.42
N GLY A 55 6.06 -13.45 -11.29
CA GLY A 55 5.07 -14.32 -11.94
C GLY A 55 4.99 -14.11 -13.45
N THR A 56 5.36 -12.93 -13.95
CA THR A 56 5.52 -12.68 -15.40
C THR A 56 6.84 -13.20 -15.95
N GLU A 57 7.91 -13.25 -15.15
CA GLU A 57 9.23 -13.79 -15.54
C GLU A 57 9.27 -15.32 -15.61
N THR A 58 8.42 -16.02 -14.85
CA THR A 58 8.35 -17.52 -14.88
C THR A 58 7.69 -18.06 -16.17
N ARG A 59 7.37 -17.20 -17.14
CA ARG A 59 6.64 -17.56 -18.37
C ARG A 59 7.36 -17.19 -19.67
N ALA A 60 8.63 -16.78 -19.59
CA ALA A 60 9.53 -16.57 -20.73
C ALA A 60 10.53 -17.74 -20.81
#